data_AF-A0A562RBZ6-F1
#
_entry.id   AF-A0A562RBZ6-F1
#
_cell.length_a   1.000
_cell.length_b   1.000
_cell.length_c   1.000
_cell.angle_alpha   90.00
_cell.angle_beta   90.00
_cell.angle_gamma   90.00
#
_symmetry.space_group_name_H-M   'P 1'
#
loop_
_entity.id
_entity.type
_entity.pdbx_description
1 polymer ?
#
loop_
_entity_poly.entity_id
_entity_poly.type
_entity_poly.pdbx_seq_one_letter_code
_entity_poly.pdbx_strand_id
1 'polypeptide(L)'
;MDNDDQRYLVQQNKISDGDTKPPVFAKVMRSKEGVFEGVSFIRNKDKATVMTVAQAQEVIDWAAKKKAAAREYVTKIICLGQ
;
A
#
# COMPACT_ATOMS: atom_id res chain seq x y z
N MET A 1 -7.38 -21.54 -6.47
CA MET A 1 -8.16 -20.35 -6.06
C MET A 1 -7.27 -19.16 -6.37
N ASP A 2 -7.28 -18.74 -7.63
CA ASP A 2 -6.60 -17.51 -8.05
C ASP A 2 -7.45 -16.36 -7.55
N ASN A 3 -7.01 -15.76 -6.43
CA ASN A 3 -7.71 -14.67 -5.79
C ASN A 3 -7.36 -13.37 -6.55
N ASP A 4 -7.80 -13.29 -7.80
CA ASP A 4 -7.71 -12.12 -8.71
C ASP A 4 -8.65 -10.98 -8.29
N ASP A 5 -9.10 -11.04 -7.05
CA ASP A 5 -9.96 -10.08 -6.40
C ASP A 5 -9.21 -8.74 -6.21
N GLN A 6 -9.20 -7.93 -7.27
CA GLN A 6 -8.57 -6.61 -7.31
C GLN A 6 -9.47 -5.55 -6.70
N ARG A 7 -9.51 -5.52 -5.37
CA ARG A 7 -10.31 -4.56 -4.61
C ARG A 7 -9.63 -4.02 -3.36
N TYR A 8 -8.32 -4.25 -3.25
CA TYR A 8 -7.56 -3.88 -2.07
C TYR A 8 -6.70 -2.65 -2.36
N LEU A 9 -6.61 -1.75 -1.37
CA LEU A 9 -5.64 -0.68 -1.29
C LEU A 9 -4.74 -0.89 -0.10
N VAL A 10 -3.51 -0.38 -0.15
CA VAL A 10 -2.67 -0.28 1.05
C VAL A 10 -2.60 1.17 1.49
N GLN A 11 -2.94 1.40 2.76
CA GLN A 11 -2.88 2.69 3.42
C GLN A 11 -1.73 2.72 4.41
N GLN A 12 -1.05 3.85 4.52
CA GLN A 12 -0.04 4.13 5.52
C GLN A 12 -0.36 5.44 6.26
N ASN A 13 -0.26 5.41 7.59
CA ASN A 13 -0.41 6.57 8.48
C ASN A 13 0.84 6.73 9.32
N LYS A 14 1.30 7.96 9.53
CA LYS A 14 2.42 8.20 10.46
C LYS A 14 1.90 8.21 11.89
N ILE A 15 2.50 7.40 12.77
CA ILE A 15 2.12 7.26 14.17
C ILE A 15 2.28 8.58 14.92
N SER A 16 3.39 9.31 14.70
CA SER A 16 3.67 10.57 15.38
C SER A 16 2.65 11.67 15.07
N ASP A 17 2.00 11.59 13.92
CA ASP A 17 1.11 12.64 13.44
C ASP A 17 -0.35 12.36 13.88
N GLY A 18 -0.62 11.22 14.52
CA GLY A 18 -1.97 10.83 14.96
C GLY A 18 -3.00 10.94 13.84
N ASP A 19 -4.22 11.38 14.17
CA ASP A 19 -5.31 11.62 13.21
C ASP A 19 -5.22 13.01 12.54
N THR A 20 -4.15 13.78 12.78
CA THR A 20 -4.05 15.17 12.31
C THR A 20 -3.64 15.28 10.84
N LYS A 21 -3.01 14.24 10.27
CA LYS A 21 -2.64 14.21 8.86
C LYS A 21 -3.41 13.14 8.09
N PRO A 22 -3.81 13.46 6.84
CA PRO A 22 -4.49 12.49 6.01
C PRO A 22 -3.56 11.29 5.72
N PRO A 23 -4.13 10.09 5.58
CA PRO A 23 -3.36 8.92 5.18
C PRO A 23 -2.73 9.08 3.79
N VAL A 24 -1.70 8.27 3.55
CA VAL A 24 -1.15 8.06 2.22
C VAL A 24 -1.46 6.65 1.74
N PHE A 25 -1.58 6.47 0.43
CA PHE A 25 -2.00 5.24 -0.22
C PHE A 25 -0.89 4.73 -1.14
N ALA A 26 -0.78 3.41 -1.25
CA ALA A 26 0.21 2.76 -2.08
C ALA A 26 -0.10 2.93 -3.57
N LYS A 27 0.89 3.44 -4.29
CA LYS A 27 0.99 3.37 -5.74
C LYS A 27 2.13 2.42 -6.09
N VAL A 28 1.79 1.24 -6.58
CA VAL A 28 2.75 0.20 -6.93
C VAL A 28 3.40 0.56 -8.25
N MET A 29 4.72 0.40 -8.30
CA MET A 29 5.52 0.52 -9.53
C MET A 29 5.89 -0.89 -9.96
N ARG A 30 5.47 -1.26 -11.17
CA ARG A 30 5.82 -2.53 -11.82
C ARG A 30 6.55 -2.23 -13.12
N SER A 31 7.48 -3.11 -13.47
CA SER A 31 8.15 -3.07 -14.76
C SER A 31 7.16 -3.37 -15.90
N LYS A 32 7.61 -3.22 -17.15
CA LYS A 32 6.82 -3.60 -18.34
C LYS A 32 6.45 -5.09 -18.36
N GLU A 33 7.21 -5.93 -17.65
CA GLU A 33 6.98 -7.37 -17.52
C GLU A 33 6.12 -7.73 -16.29
N GLY A 34 5.62 -6.74 -15.56
CA GLY A 34 4.77 -6.94 -14.37
C GLY A 34 5.53 -7.21 -13.07
N VAL A 35 6.87 -7.19 -13.09
CA VAL A 35 7.72 -7.40 -11.92
C VAL A 35 7.55 -6.23 -10.94
N PHE A 36 7.39 -6.53 -9.64
CA PHE A 36 7.30 -5.51 -8.61
C PHE A 36 8.66 -4.80 -8.41
N GLU A 37 8.71 -3.50 -8.69
CA GLU A 37 9.93 -2.69 -8.56
C GLU A 37 9.91 -1.82 -7.29
N GLY A 38 8.71 -1.58 -6.74
CA GLY A 38 8.55 -0.91 -5.47
C GLY A 38 7.18 -0.26 -5.32
N VAL A 39 7.07 0.58 -4.28
CA VAL A 39 5.85 1.31 -3.97
C VAL A 39 6.18 2.74 -3.56
N SER A 40 5.35 3.66 -4.03
CA SER A 40 5.33 5.06 -3.56
C SER A 40 4.05 5.31 -2.77
N PHE A 41 4.14 6.02 -1.66
CA PHE A 41 2.97 6.39 -0.87
C PHE A 41 2.51 7.82 -1.22
N ILE A 42 1.28 7.97 -1.69
CA ILE A 42 0.72 9.23 -2.19
C ILE A 42 -0.53 9.65 -1.41
N ARG A 43 -0.81 10.95 -1.28
CA ARG A 43 -2.01 11.44 -0.56
C ARG A 43 -3.32 11.26 -1.35
N ASN A 44 -3.24 11.14 -2.67
CA ASN A 44 -4.41 11.01 -3.52
C ASN A 44 -4.83 9.53 -3.63
N LYS A 45 -5.98 9.20 -3.04
CA LYS A 45 -6.56 7.84 -3.04
C LYS A 45 -6.93 7.36 -4.46
N ASP A 46 -7.45 8.23 -5.31
CA ASP A 46 -7.95 7.87 -6.64
C ASP A 46 -6.83 7.47 -7.61
N LYS A 47 -5.59 7.88 -7.30
CA LYS A 47 -4.37 7.49 -8.04
C LYS A 47 -3.65 6.31 -7.41
N ALA A 48 -4.17 5.74 -6.32
CA ALA A 48 -3.60 4.58 -5.67
C ALA A 48 -3.84 3.34 -6.53
N THR A 49 -2.94 2.36 -6.42
CA THR A 49 -3.09 1.11 -7.17
C THR A 49 -4.08 0.21 -6.44
N VAL A 50 -5.21 -0.09 -7.08
CA VAL A 50 -6.08 -1.19 -6.65
C VAL A 50 -5.40 -2.51 -7.04
N MET A 51 -5.31 -3.43 -6.08
CA MET A 51 -4.51 -4.63 -6.22
C MET A 51 -5.20 -5.84 -5.58
N THR A 52 -4.70 -7.04 -5.86
CA THR A 52 -5.16 -8.26 -5.17
C THR A 52 -4.64 -8.28 -3.74
N VAL A 53 -5.23 -9.12 -2.88
CA VAL A 53 -4.76 -9.28 -1.49
C VAL A 53 -3.30 -9.72 -1.43
N ALA A 54 -2.85 -10.57 -2.36
CA ALA A 54 -1.46 -11.02 -2.44
C ALA A 54 -0.50 -9.87 -2.77
N GLN A 55 -0.88 -9.01 -3.73
CA GLN A 55 -0.11 -7.82 -4.07
C GLN A 55 -0.12 -6.78 -2.93
N ALA A 56 -1.23 -6.66 -2.20
CA ALA A 56 -1.31 -5.80 -1.02
C ALA A 56 -0.35 -6.28 0.08
N GLN A 57 -0.24 -7.59 0.27
CA GLN A 57 0.73 -8.17 1.20
C GLN A 57 2.18 -7.90 0.77
N GLU A 58 2.50 -8.04 -0.52
CA GLU A 58 3.83 -7.70 -1.07
C GLU A 58 4.24 -6.25 -0.75
N VAL A 59 3.28 -5.32 -0.82
CA VAL A 59 3.49 -3.92 -0.45
C VAL A 59 3.73 -3.74 1.05
N ILE A 60 2.98 -4.43 1.91
CA ILE A 60 3.17 -4.40 3.37
C ILE A 60 4.57 -4.88 3.73
N ASP A 61 4.98 -6.01 3.18
CA ASP A 61 6.28 -6.61 3.45
C ASP A 61 7.43 -5.71 2.98
N TRP A 62 7.29 -5.08 1.82
CA TRP A 62 8.25 -4.11 1.33
C TRP A 62 8.31 -2.86 2.20
N ALA A 63 7.15 -2.33 2.63
CA ALA A 63 7.08 -1.14 3.48
C ALA A 63 7.73 -1.39 4.85
N ALA A 64 7.59 -2.59 5.40
CA ALA A 64 8.24 -3.02 6.63
C ALA A 64 9.76 -3.15 6.47
N LYS A 65 10.25 -3.65 5.32
CA LYS A 65 11.69 -3.89 5.07
C LYS A 65 12.48 -2.62 4.72
N LYS A 66 11.94 -1.72 3.89
CA LYS A 66 12.76 -0.67 3.23
C LYS A 66 12.86 0.64 4.01
N LYS A 67 11.95 0.94 4.93
CA LYS A 67 12.03 2.18 5.72
C LYS A 67 12.71 1.89 7.05
N ALA A 68 13.88 2.49 7.30
CA ALA A 68 14.42 2.61 8.66
C ALA A 68 13.39 3.25 9.62
N ALA A 69 12.52 4.08 9.06
CA ALA A 69 11.37 4.69 9.70
C ALA A 69 10.06 3.85 9.60
N ALA A 70 10.08 2.58 9.19
CA ALA A 70 8.86 1.77 9.07
C ALA A 70 8.08 1.72 10.40
N ARG A 71 8.81 1.66 11.51
CA ARG A 71 8.28 1.76 12.88
C ARG A 71 7.51 3.04 13.18
N GLU A 72 7.67 4.10 12.37
CA GLU A 72 6.96 5.37 12.52
C GLU A 72 5.61 5.36 11.81
N TYR A 73 5.28 4.31 11.08
CA TYR A 73 4.05 4.24 10.30
C TYR A 73 3.26 2.97 10.57
N VAL A 74 1.93 3.10 10.67
CA VAL A 74 1.01 1.98 10.60
C VAL A 74 0.61 1.78 9.15
N THR A 75 0.86 0.58 8.62
CA THR A 75 0.47 0.22 7.25
C THR A 75 -0.63 -0.84 7.32
N LYS A 76 -1.73 -0.65 6.60
CA LYS A 76 -2.90 -1.53 6.63
C LYS A 76 -3.50 -1.75 5.23
N ILE A 77 -4.09 -2.92 5.04
CA ILE A 77 -4.85 -3.24 3.82
C ILE A 77 -6.30 -2.77 4.02
N ILE A 78 -6.86 -2.13 2.99
CA ILE A 78 -8.23 -1.64 2.95
C ILE A 78 -8.95 -2.35 1.81
N CYS A 79 -10.05 -3.03 2.12
CA CYS A 79 -10.97 -3.56 1.10
C CYS A 79 -11.94 -2.46 0.66
N LEU A 80 -12.09 -2.25 -0.64
CA LEU A 80 -12.96 -1.21 -1.20
C LEU A 80 -14.44 -1.59 -1.30
N GLY A 81 -14.81 -2.86 -1.07
CA GLY A 81 -16.21 -3.30 -1.12
C GLY A 81 -16.37 -4.80 -1.32
N GLN A 82 -17.60 -5.30 -1.16
CA GLN A 82 -17.96 -6.70 -1.34
C GLN A 82 -18.37 -7.01 -2.78
#